data_AF-A0A2D9MZH8-F1
#
_entry.id   AF-A0A2D9MZH8-F1
#
_cell.length_a   1.000
_cell.length_b   1.000
_cell.length_c   1.000
_cell.angle_alpha   90.00
_cell.angle_beta   90.00
_cell.angle_gamma   90.00
#
_symmetry.space_group_name_H-M   'P 1'
#
loop_
_entity.id
_entity.type
_entity.pdbx_description
1 polymer ?
#
loop_
_entity_poly.entity_id
_entity_poly.type
_entity_poly.pdbx_seq_one_letter_code
_entity_poly.pdbx_strand_id
1 'polypeptide(L)'
;AQNAPSAKPPKPLSKDVRWGTNWCWPDKFRETELPIDDTDMGCDCEEEFPIREAWTRQIDLIEIDDERDAITDNGQETYNLLAQHGIENVILMGVHLNMCVLGRPVGIRQMVNIGKNVVLMRDMTDTMYNPKKRPFVSHFEGTDLVVKHVEKFWCPSITSTAISGKAPFRFKNDPRK
;
A
#
# COMPACT_ATOMS: atom_id res chain seq x y z
N ALA A 1 -9.77 13.63 9.56
CA ALA A 1 -8.44 13.28 10.14
C ALA A 1 -7.93 14.34 11.13
N GLN A 2 -7.78 15.60 10.70
CA GLN A 2 -7.19 16.69 11.50
C GLN A 2 -7.89 16.97 12.85
N ASN A 3 -9.20 16.72 12.95
CA ASN A 3 -9.97 16.95 14.17
C ASN A 3 -9.85 15.82 15.21
N ALA A 4 -9.18 14.71 14.87
CA ALA A 4 -9.04 13.59 15.79
C ALA A 4 -8.14 13.96 16.99
N PRO A 5 -8.54 13.63 18.23
CA PRO A 5 -7.72 13.91 19.41
C PRO A 5 -6.32 13.30 19.30
N SER A 6 -5.31 14.05 19.76
CA SER A 6 -3.92 13.58 19.73
C SER A 6 -3.75 12.32 20.57
N ALA A 7 -3.24 11.26 19.97
CA ALA A 7 -2.95 9.98 20.60
C ALA A 7 -1.46 9.64 20.44
N LYS A 8 -0.86 9.07 21.48
CA LYS A 8 0.56 8.67 21.45
C LYS A 8 0.68 7.25 20.87
N PRO A 9 1.39 7.06 19.75
CA PRO A 9 1.65 5.72 19.23
C PRO A 9 2.62 4.96 20.13
N PRO A 10 2.47 3.62 20.24
CA PRO A 10 3.33 2.80 21.11
C PRO A 10 4.78 2.75 20.63
N LYS A 11 5.02 3.01 19.33
CA LYS A 11 6.34 3.23 18.75
C LYS A 11 6.36 4.52 17.94
N PRO A 12 7.52 5.17 17.77
CA PRO A 12 7.64 6.35 16.93
C PRO A 12 7.16 6.09 15.50
N LEU A 13 6.43 7.05 14.94
CA LEU A 13 6.14 7.10 13.51
C LEU A 13 7.38 7.59 12.77
N SER A 14 7.63 7.06 11.57
CA SER A 14 8.77 7.46 10.78
C SER A 14 8.69 8.94 10.41
N LYS A 15 9.86 9.57 10.47
CA LYS A 15 10.10 10.96 10.08
C LYS A 15 11.11 11.07 8.94
N ASP A 16 11.64 9.93 8.47
CA ASP A 16 12.57 9.93 7.34
C ASP A 16 11.83 10.35 6.09
N VAL A 17 12.46 11.15 5.23
CA VAL A 17 11.80 11.71 4.05
C VAL A 17 12.22 10.96 2.80
N ARG A 18 11.24 10.59 1.97
CA ARG A 18 11.41 10.12 0.58
C ARG A 18 10.41 10.85 -0.30
N TRP A 19 10.89 11.52 -1.35
CA TRP A 19 10.05 12.25 -2.31
C TRP A 19 9.04 13.23 -1.67
N GLY A 20 9.48 13.97 -0.65
CA GLY A 20 8.65 14.99 0.00
C GLY A 20 7.60 14.45 0.96
N THR A 21 7.57 13.14 1.24
CA THR A 21 6.71 12.54 2.26
C THR A 21 7.52 11.71 3.25
N ASN A 22 6.96 11.48 4.44
CA ASN A 22 7.60 10.60 5.43
C ASN A 22 7.59 9.15 4.92
N TRP A 23 8.58 8.36 5.34
CA TRP A 23 8.83 7.04 4.77
C TRP A 23 9.40 6.05 5.79
N CYS A 24 8.84 4.84 5.80
CA CYS A 24 9.30 3.67 6.55
C CYS A 24 10.17 2.82 5.61
N TRP A 25 11.47 2.94 5.79
CA TRP A 25 12.46 2.18 5.04
C TRP A 25 12.38 0.68 5.32
N PRO A 26 12.84 -0.17 4.39
CA PRO A 26 12.89 -1.61 4.60
C PRO A 26 13.69 -1.98 5.87
N ASP A 27 13.13 -2.92 6.64
CA ASP A 27 13.78 -3.42 7.85
C ASP A 27 14.65 -4.64 7.52
N LYS A 28 15.96 -4.43 7.43
CA LYS A 28 16.95 -5.46 7.08
C LYS A 28 16.97 -6.66 8.04
N PHE A 29 16.44 -6.52 9.26
CA PHE A 29 16.37 -7.61 10.23
C PHE A 29 15.08 -8.42 10.12
N ARG A 30 14.07 -7.88 9.43
CA ARG A 30 12.74 -8.47 9.33
C ARG A 30 12.40 -8.96 7.93
N GLU A 31 12.81 -8.25 6.89
CA GLU A 31 12.52 -8.57 5.50
C GLU A 31 13.78 -8.60 4.64
N THR A 32 13.72 -9.33 3.53
CA THR A 32 14.77 -9.33 2.51
C THR A 32 14.61 -8.14 1.55
N GLU A 33 15.52 -8.00 0.59
CA GLU A 33 15.29 -7.14 -0.57
C GLU A 33 13.99 -7.52 -1.27
N LEU A 34 13.38 -6.53 -1.95
CA LEU A 34 12.18 -6.77 -2.72
C LEU A 34 12.45 -7.78 -3.85
N PRO A 35 11.46 -8.63 -4.17
CA PRO A 35 11.63 -9.68 -5.18
C PRO A 35 11.55 -9.14 -6.63
N ILE A 36 11.51 -7.81 -6.79
CA ILE A 36 11.49 -7.09 -8.06
C ILE A 36 12.56 -6.00 -8.07
N ASP A 37 12.98 -5.60 -9.25
CA ASP A 37 13.74 -4.36 -9.47
C ASP A 37 12.75 -3.21 -9.71
N ASP A 38 12.70 -2.28 -8.75
CA ASP A 38 11.86 -1.08 -8.77
C ASP A 38 12.69 0.21 -8.88
N THR A 39 13.93 0.12 -9.37
CA THR A 39 14.87 1.24 -9.45
C THR A 39 14.50 2.29 -10.52
N ASP A 40 13.65 1.93 -11.48
CA ASP A 40 13.23 2.76 -12.60
C ASP A 40 11.81 3.33 -12.45
N MET A 41 11.20 3.22 -11.25
CA MET A 41 9.81 3.62 -11.00
C MET A 41 8.77 2.86 -11.84
N GLY A 42 9.11 1.68 -12.38
CA GLY A 42 8.20 0.65 -12.91
C GLY A 42 7.08 1.12 -13.87
N CYS A 43 7.25 0.90 -15.18
CA CYS A 43 6.19 1.02 -16.20
C CYS A 43 6.18 -0.26 -17.04
N ASP A 44 5.02 -0.78 -17.39
CA ASP A 44 4.84 -1.84 -18.40
C ASP A 44 4.70 -1.27 -19.83
N CYS A 45 4.90 0.04 -19.95
CA CYS A 45 4.76 0.85 -21.15
C CYS A 45 5.85 0.51 -22.19
N GLU A 46 5.50 0.59 -23.48
CA GLU A 46 6.47 0.39 -24.57
C GLU A 46 7.60 1.43 -24.51
N GLU A 47 7.22 2.68 -24.24
CA GLU A 47 8.09 3.84 -24.10
C GLU A 47 7.95 4.48 -22.71
N GLU A 48 9.01 5.15 -22.25
CA GLU A 48 9.00 5.89 -20.99
C GLU A 48 8.29 7.24 -21.16
N PHE A 49 7.33 7.52 -20.27
CA PHE A 49 6.64 8.80 -20.23
C PHE A 49 7.20 9.71 -19.13
N PRO A 50 7.27 11.04 -19.35
CA PRO A 50 7.70 11.96 -18.31
C PRO A 50 6.73 11.95 -17.13
N ILE A 51 7.29 11.91 -15.91
CA ILE A 51 6.52 12.02 -14.67
C ILE A 51 5.90 13.42 -14.61
N ARG A 52 4.59 13.45 -14.41
CA ARG A 52 3.80 14.68 -14.26
C ARG A 52 2.71 14.49 -13.22
N GLU A 53 2.18 15.59 -12.73
CA GLU A 53 0.91 15.57 -12.00
C GLU A 53 -0.18 15.07 -12.96
N ALA A 54 -0.74 13.91 -12.64
CA ALA A 54 -1.68 13.21 -13.50
C ALA A 54 -3.13 13.39 -13.04
N TRP A 55 -3.35 13.64 -11.74
CA TRP A 55 -4.67 13.54 -11.11
C TRP A 55 -4.97 14.76 -10.25
N THR A 56 -6.13 15.37 -10.47
CA THR A 56 -6.63 16.51 -9.67
C THR A 56 -7.85 16.15 -8.82
N ARG A 57 -8.46 14.98 -9.05
CA ARG A 57 -9.63 14.48 -8.31
C ARG A 57 -9.70 12.95 -8.37
N GLN A 58 -10.46 12.38 -7.44
CA GLN A 58 -10.92 11.00 -7.50
C GLN A 58 -11.92 10.81 -8.66
N ILE A 59 -11.99 9.59 -9.19
CA ILE A 59 -13.04 9.22 -10.16
C ILE A 59 -14.41 9.31 -9.50
N ASP A 60 -15.45 9.67 -10.26
CA ASP A 60 -16.82 9.85 -9.75
C ASP A 60 -17.49 8.54 -9.29
N LEU A 61 -16.95 7.39 -9.66
CA LEU A 61 -17.41 6.08 -9.20
C LEU A 61 -17.04 5.76 -7.74
N ILE A 62 -16.06 6.48 -7.17
CA ILE A 62 -15.65 6.30 -5.77
C ILE A 62 -16.01 7.57 -5.04
N GLU A 63 -17.16 7.55 -4.37
CA GLU A 63 -17.59 8.60 -3.49
C GLU A 63 -16.72 8.63 -2.22
N ILE A 64 -16.42 9.83 -1.74
CA ILE A 64 -15.78 10.07 -0.44
C ILE A 64 -16.89 10.60 0.46
N ASP A 65 -17.29 9.80 1.44
CA ASP A 65 -18.34 10.15 2.39
C ASP A 65 -17.77 11.13 3.42
N ASP A 66 -18.12 12.42 3.31
CA ASP A 66 -17.62 13.47 4.21
C ASP A 66 -17.90 13.21 5.71
N GLU A 67 -18.89 12.37 6.04
CA GLU A 67 -19.23 12.03 7.43
C GLU A 67 -18.39 10.86 7.97
N ARG A 68 -17.86 9.99 7.10
CA ARG A 68 -17.23 8.72 7.50
C ARG A 68 -15.79 8.59 7.07
N ASP A 69 -15.45 9.12 5.90
CA ASP A 69 -14.14 8.98 5.30
C ASP A 69 -13.20 10.07 5.76
N ALA A 70 -11.90 9.75 5.75
CA ALA A 70 -10.86 10.68 6.12
C ALA A 70 -9.72 10.63 5.10
N ILE A 71 -9.31 11.79 4.62
CA ILE A 71 -8.16 11.95 3.74
C ILE A 71 -7.01 12.55 4.55
N THR A 72 -5.87 11.86 4.53
CA THR A 72 -4.62 12.37 5.10
C THR A 72 -3.45 11.58 4.53
N ASP A 73 -2.31 12.24 4.38
CA ASP A 73 -1.01 11.59 4.13
C ASP A 73 -0.12 11.57 5.39
N ASN A 74 -0.64 12.08 6.51
CA ASN A 74 0.06 12.22 7.77
C ASN A 74 -0.18 10.99 8.68
N GLY A 75 0.92 10.33 9.06
CA GLY A 75 0.87 9.15 9.93
C GLY A 75 0.28 9.43 11.31
N GLN A 76 0.52 10.62 11.88
CA GLN A 76 0.02 10.97 13.21
C GLN A 76 -1.49 11.22 13.18
N GLU A 77 -1.99 11.91 12.15
CA GLU A 77 -3.43 12.09 11.96
C GLU A 77 -4.15 10.76 11.76
N THR A 78 -3.54 9.85 10.99
CA THR A 78 -4.05 8.49 10.79
C THR A 78 -4.11 7.73 12.11
N TYR A 79 -3.02 7.74 12.91
CA TYR A 79 -3.01 7.06 14.20
C TYR A 79 -4.01 7.64 15.19
N ASN A 80 -4.16 8.97 15.24
CA ASN A 80 -5.15 9.64 16.07
C ASN A 80 -6.56 9.16 15.72
N LEU A 81 -6.88 9.07 14.43
CA LEU A 81 -8.17 8.60 13.95
C LEU A 81 -8.41 7.14 14.35
N LEU A 82 -7.44 6.26 14.11
CA LEU A 82 -7.54 4.85 14.52
C LEU A 82 -7.75 4.71 16.04
N ALA A 83 -7.02 5.50 16.84
CA ALA A 83 -7.14 5.49 18.30
C ALA A 83 -8.51 6.03 18.77
N GLN A 84 -8.99 7.13 18.18
CA GLN A 84 -10.30 7.71 18.49
C GLN A 84 -11.43 6.70 18.29
N HIS A 85 -11.36 5.90 17.23
CA HIS A 85 -12.36 4.90 16.89
C HIS A 85 -12.11 3.52 17.51
N GLY A 86 -11.03 3.35 18.31
CA GLY A 86 -10.68 2.05 18.89
C GLY A 86 -10.37 0.98 17.84
N ILE A 87 -9.87 1.37 16.67
CA ILE A 87 -9.59 0.47 15.55
C ILE A 87 -8.24 -0.20 15.75
N GLU A 88 -8.27 -1.52 15.94
CA GLU A 88 -7.06 -2.36 16.04
C GLU A 88 -6.79 -3.17 14.77
N ASN A 89 -7.83 -3.48 13.99
CA ASN A 89 -7.74 -4.27 12.77
C ASN A 89 -7.77 -3.35 11.55
N VAL A 90 -6.76 -3.43 10.68
CA VAL A 90 -6.61 -2.54 9.53
C VAL A 90 -6.44 -3.37 8.26
N ILE A 91 -7.29 -3.11 7.28
CA ILE A 91 -7.15 -3.66 5.93
C ILE A 91 -6.46 -2.58 5.08
N LEU A 92 -5.29 -2.90 4.51
CA LEU A 92 -4.59 -2.00 3.58
C LEU A 92 -4.74 -2.49 2.15
N MET A 93 -4.95 -1.55 1.23
CA MET A 93 -5.09 -1.79 -0.21
C MET A 93 -4.69 -0.53 -0.99
N GLY A 94 -4.70 -0.60 -2.33
CA GLY A 94 -4.34 0.50 -3.21
C GLY A 94 -2.96 0.32 -3.86
N VAL A 95 -2.40 1.42 -4.36
CA VAL A 95 -1.17 1.39 -5.19
C VAL A 95 -0.12 2.39 -4.70
N HIS A 96 1.18 2.11 -4.80
CA HIS A 96 1.79 0.86 -5.25
C HIS A 96 2.27 0.02 -4.06
N LEU A 97 2.17 -1.31 -4.13
CA LEU A 97 2.46 -2.23 -3.04
C LEU A 97 3.90 -2.09 -2.54
N ASN A 98 4.88 -2.16 -3.43
CA ASN A 98 6.30 -1.98 -3.12
C ASN A 98 6.66 -0.57 -2.62
N MET A 99 5.73 0.38 -2.77
CA MET A 99 5.91 1.79 -2.41
C MET A 99 4.99 2.22 -1.29
N CYS A 100 3.97 3.04 -1.59
CA CYS A 100 3.18 3.76 -0.60
C CYS A 100 2.47 2.83 0.37
N VAL A 101 1.93 1.72 -0.13
CA VAL A 101 1.17 0.75 0.69
C VAL A 101 2.08 0.06 1.71
N LEU A 102 3.33 -0.22 1.37
CA LEU A 102 4.29 -0.85 2.28
C LEU A 102 5.06 0.18 3.12
N GLY A 103 5.46 1.30 2.52
CA GLY A 103 6.49 2.20 3.01
C GLY A 103 6.04 3.57 3.52
N ARG A 104 4.79 4.03 3.36
CA ARG A 104 4.37 5.28 4.02
C ARG A 104 4.14 5.06 5.52
N PRO A 105 4.13 6.11 6.36
CA PRO A 105 3.72 6.04 7.77
C PRO A 105 2.29 5.53 7.98
N VAL A 106 1.47 5.55 6.93
CA VAL A 106 0.13 4.98 6.92
C VAL A 106 0.09 3.53 6.39
N GLY A 107 1.23 3.05 5.89
CA GLY A 107 1.39 1.76 5.24
C GLY A 107 1.74 0.61 6.19
N ILE A 108 1.88 -0.58 5.60
CA ILE A 108 1.99 -1.86 6.29
C ILE A 108 3.13 -1.85 7.32
N ARG A 109 4.34 -1.41 6.94
CA ARG A 109 5.50 -1.43 7.84
C ARG A 109 5.23 -0.66 9.12
N GLN A 110 4.70 0.56 8.99
CA GLN A 110 4.42 1.41 10.14
C GLN A 110 3.27 0.84 10.99
N MET A 111 2.18 0.42 10.35
CA MET A 111 0.99 -0.09 11.04
C MET A 111 1.29 -1.34 11.86
N VAL A 112 2.08 -2.25 11.29
CA VAL A 112 2.55 -3.43 12.02
C VAL A 112 3.50 -3.02 13.16
N ASN A 113 4.41 -2.07 12.92
CA ASN A 113 5.36 -1.63 13.95
C ASN A 113 4.69 -0.97 15.15
N ILE A 114 3.60 -0.23 14.93
CA ILE A 114 2.77 0.37 16.00
C ILE A 114 1.72 -0.58 16.56
N GLY A 115 1.78 -1.88 16.22
CA GLY A 115 1.02 -2.94 16.88
C GLY A 115 -0.40 -3.15 16.35
N LYS A 116 -0.75 -2.63 15.17
CA LYS A 116 -2.05 -2.92 14.55
C LYS A 116 -2.07 -4.31 13.94
N ASN A 117 -3.25 -4.93 13.93
CA ASN A 117 -3.51 -6.18 13.23
C ASN A 117 -3.78 -5.88 11.76
N VAL A 118 -2.72 -5.93 10.94
CA VAL A 118 -2.79 -5.56 9.52
C VAL A 118 -3.12 -6.78 8.68
N VAL A 119 -3.96 -6.59 7.66
CA VAL A 119 -4.09 -7.52 6.53
C VAL A 119 -4.00 -6.76 5.21
N LEU A 120 -3.35 -7.35 4.19
CA LEU A 120 -3.33 -6.80 2.82
C LEU A 120 -4.55 -7.32 2.05
N MET A 121 -5.29 -6.45 1.35
CA MET A 121 -6.27 -6.91 0.35
C MET A 121 -5.58 -7.08 -1.02
N ARG A 122 -5.07 -8.30 -1.27
CA ARG A 122 -4.12 -8.57 -2.35
C ARG A 122 -4.67 -8.40 -3.77
N ASP A 123 -5.99 -8.49 -3.94
CA ASP A 123 -6.69 -8.34 -5.23
C ASP A 123 -7.17 -6.91 -5.51
N MET A 124 -6.99 -5.99 -4.55
CA MET A 124 -7.25 -4.54 -4.71
C MET A 124 -5.97 -3.72 -4.57
N THR A 125 -4.84 -4.32 -4.96
CA THR A 125 -3.53 -3.72 -4.90
C THR A 125 -2.74 -4.02 -6.16
N ASP A 126 -1.86 -3.10 -6.52
CA ASP A 126 -0.96 -3.23 -7.66
C ASP A 126 0.45 -2.74 -7.31
N THR A 127 1.46 -3.14 -8.08
CA THR A 127 2.88 -2.90 -7.82
C THR A 127 3.53 -2.10 -8.93
N MET A 128 4.41 -1.17 -8.58
CA MET A 128 5.21 -0.45 -9.55
C MET A 128 6.36 -1.35 -10.01
N TYR A 129 6.20 -2.00 -11.17
CA TYR A 129 7.15 -2.96 -11.72
C TYR A 129 7.24 -2.89 -13.26
N ASN A 130 8.48 -2.89 -13.77
CA ASN A 130 8.80 -2.99 -15.19
C ASN A 130 9.14 -4.44 -15.58
N PRO A 131 8.33 -5.13 -16.42
CA PRO A 131 8.62 -6.49 -16.90
C PRO A 131 9.96 -6.65 -17.64
N LYS A 132 10.56 -5.55 -18.15
CA LYS A 132 11.90 -5.55 -18.78
C LYS A 132 13.04 -5.58 -17.75
N LYS A 133 12.73 -5.55 -16.45
CA LYS A 133 13.68 -5.63 -15.34
C LYS A 133 13.50 -6.94 -14.57
N ARG A 134 14.52 -7.31 -13.79
CA ARG A 134 14.49 -8.52 -12.95
C ARG A 134 13.21 -8.52 -12.09
N PRO A 135 12.46 -9.65 -12.02
CA PRO A 135 12.82 -10.99 -12.47
C PRO A 135 12.36 -11.39 -13.87
N PHE A 136 12.02 -10.44 -14.75
CA PHE A 136 11.61 -10.67 -16.14
C PHE A 136 10.34 -11.51 -16.28
N VAL A 137 9.37 -11.21 -15.42
CA VAL A 137 8.04 -11.84 -15.41
C VAL A 137 6.98 -10.82 -15.85
N SER A 138 5.75 -11.27 -16.10
CA SER A 138 4.66 -10.33 -16.38
C SER A 138 4.43 -9.37 -15.20
N HIS A 139 3.83 -8.21 -15.46
CA HIS A 139 3.52 -7.24 -14.42
C HIS A 139 2.72 -7.87 -13.27
N PHE A 140 1.70 -8.66 -13.62
CA PHE A 140 0.85 -9.38 -12.68
C PHE A 140 1.62 -10.39 -11.81
N GLU A 141 2.54 -11.16 -12.40
CA GLU A 141 3.42 -12.05 -11.64
C GLU A 141 4.39 -11.28 -10.73
N GLY A 142 4.86 -10.12 -11.17
CA GLY A 142 5.65 -9.20 -10.34
C GLY A 142 4.87 -8.74 -9.10
N THR A 143 3.60 -8.35 -9.27
CA THR A 143 2.70 -8.04 -8.17
C THR A 143 2.54 -9.22 -7.21
N ASP A 144 2.37 -10.45 -7.71
CA ASP A 144 2.29 -11.66 -6.85
C ASP A 144 3.56 -11.92 -6.04
N LEU A 145 4.73 -11.63 -6.61
CA LEU A 145 5.99 -11.76 -5.88
C LEU A 145 6.03 -10.79 -4.70
N VAL A 146 5.62 -9.53 -4.89
CA VAL A 146 5.58 -8.55 -3.81
C VAL A 146 4.50 -8.89 -2.78
N VAL A 147 3.34 -9.41 -3.19
CA VAL A 147 2.33 -9.94 -2.26
C VAL A 147 2.92 -11.06 -1.39
N LYS A 148 3.59 -12.05 -2.00
CA LYS A 148 4.25 -13.15 -1.26
C LYS A 148 5.33 -12.65 -0.29
N HIS A 149 6.06 -11.60 -0.66
CA HIS A 149 7.02 -10.94 0.23
C HIS A 149 6.32 -10.34 1.46
N VAL A 150 5.24 -9.60 1.25
CA VAL A 150 4.43 -9.03 2.34
C VAL A 150 3.87 -10.11 3.26
N GLU A 151 3.30 -11.17 2.68
CA GLU A 151 2.76 -12.32 3.42
C GLU A 151 3.80 -13.02 4.28
N LYS A 152 5.03 -13.13 3.77
CA LYS A 152 6.12 -13.81 4.47
C LYS A 152 6.65 -13.01 5.66
N PHE A 153 6.73 -11.69 5.56
CA PHE A 153 7.50 -10.87 6.51
C PHE A 153 6.66 -9.90 7.36
N TRP A 154 5.51 -9.47 6.86
CA TRP A 154 4.77 -8.34 7.45
C TRP A 154 3.40 -8.73 7.99
N CYS A 155 2.52 -9.28 7.16
CA CYS A 155 1.14 -9.53 7.52
C CYS A 155 0.45 -10.52 6.58
N PRO A 156 -0.57 -11.28 7.03
CA PRO A 156 -1.38 -12.09 6.13
C PRO A 156 -2.15 -11.23 5.13
N SER A 157 -2.72 -11.87 4.11
CA SER A 157 -3.54 -11.19 3.10
C SER A 157 -4.91 -11.85 2.94
N ILE A 158 -5.89 -11.07 2.48
CA ILE A 158 -7.26 -11.49 2.14
C ILE A 158 -7.61 -11.07 0.72
N THR A 159 -8.69 -11.61 0.16
CA THR A 159 -9.30 -11.07 -1.06
C THR A 159 -10.55 -10.25 -0.74
N SER A 160 -10.93 -9.36 -1.65
CA SER A 160 -12.19 -8.61 -1.62
C SER A 160 -13.43 -9.50 -1.50
N THR A 161 -13.35 -10.77 -1.94
CA THR A 161 -14.40 -11.79 -1.76
C THR A 161 -14.76 -12.02 -0.30
N ALA A 162 -13.78 -11.95 0.61
CA ALA A 162 -14.02 -12.13 2.05
C ALA A 162 -14.97 -11.05 2.62
N ILE A 163 -15.08 -9.90 1.96
CA ILE A 163 -15.95 -8.79 2.35
C ILE A 163 -17.21 -8.73 1.47
N SER A 164 -17.05 -8.85 0.15
CA SER A 164 -18.14 -8.65 -0.81
C SER A 164 -18.95 -9.89 -1.12
N GLY A 165 -18.42 -11.09 -0.83
CA GLY A 165 -18.97 -12.36 -1.29
C GLY A 165 -18.88 -12.59 -2.82
N LYS A 166 -18.27 -11.67 -3.56
CA LYS A 166 -18.16 -11.71 -5.04
C LYS A 166 -16.75 -12.11 -5.46
N ALA A 167 -16.64 -12.69 -6.66
CA ALA A 167 -15.34 -13.02 -7.24
C ALA A 167 -14.49 -11.73 -7.42
N PRO A 168 -13.16 -11.80 -7.23
CA PRO A 168 -12.27 -10.68 -7.48
C PRO A 168 -12.39 -10.16 -8.91
N PHE A 169 -12.16 -8.87 -9.10
CA PHE A 169 -12.01 -8.32 -10.43
C PHE A 169 -10.77 -8.92 -11.11
N ARG A 170 -10.89 -9.24 -12.40
CA ARG A 170 -9.80 -9.80 -13.20
C ARG A 170 -9.59 -8.95 -14.45
N PHE A 171 -8.37 -8.42 -14.60
CA PHE A 171 -8.01 -7.68 -15.80
C PHE A 171 -7.99 -8.60 -17.02
N LYS A 172 -8.45 -8.10 -18.17
CA LYS A 172 -8.47 -8.84 -19.43
C LYS A 172 -7.09 -9.38 -19.83
N ASN A 173 -6.03 -8.63 -19.50
CA ASN A 173 -4.67 -8.95 -19.87
C ASN A 173 -3.93 -9.78 -18.80
N ASP A 174 -4.60 -10.20 -17.73
CA ASP A 174 -4.00 -11.01 -16.68
C ASP A 174 -3.84 -12.48 -17.13
N PRO A 175 -2.59 -12.94 -17.36
CA PRO A 175 -2.33 -14.28 -17.90
C PRO A 175 -2.47 -15.39 -16.85
N ARG A 176 -2.58 -15.05 -15.56
CA ARG A 176 -2.60 -16.01 -14.44
C ARG A 176 -3.94 -16.75 -14.43
N LYS A 177 -3.98 -18.06 -14.59
CA LYS A 177 -5.24 -18.84 -14.64
C LYS A 177 -5.93 -18.93 -13.29
#